data_AF-A0A2T9Y7X4-F1
#
_entry.id   AF-A0A2T9Y7X4-F1
#
_cell.length_a   1.000
_cell.length_b   1.000
_cell.length_c   1.000
_cell.angle_alpha   90.00
_cell.angle_beta   90.00
_cell.angle_gamma   90.00
#
_symmetry.space_group_name_H-M   'P 1'
#
loop_
_entity.id
_entity.type
_entity.pdbx_description
1 polymer ?
#
loop_
_entity_poly.entity_id
_entity_poly.type
_entity_poly.pdbx_seq_one_letter_code
_entity_poly.pdbx_strand_id
1 'polypeptide(L)'
;MSEIQNELPIPSREGIEKMAFILAQIHLSLMIPVQFPDFIDKIYNKVYPKYFIYAVLSAGIKHINNDRSMEATYAKNALGLIRNEKDSSNPLILWACMFLISYTADAHDGKTNSFSQVLANAFVRRTRIYQLDIKKKVNRTNLSEKDLEFTRRIWWSYYNTIAADTIFNCRFHAIDQRDIMVKLPKNDFLWRYGGLVTPKSDYFLDIYKSIQEGDKHYKDIYGVNIQTYVLFIKIISFLNKRWRKNTFDEDTSNRYFKKYLNIVNQHGQELVGKLPNLDSSLLETFERFKGSIKLNFVLESSIQSYKTHQLYRGMALYLYQSNLVRDSDMQIHPENVKTAKLKCLSLASNKIELFFWLYKNIPVDHIKFSVTPI
;
A
#
# COMPACT_ATOMS: atom_id res chain seq x y z
N MET A 1 12.50 3.17 -35.45
CA MET A 1 11.81 4.48 -35.40
C MET A 1 10.47 4.25 -34.73
N SER A 2 10.30 4.66 -33.48
CA SER A 2 9.02 4.50 -32.77
C SER A 2 8.24 5.80 -32.87
N GLU A 3 7.06 5.74 -33.48
CA GLU A 3 6.05 6.80 -33.45
C GLU A 3 5.90 7.32 -32.02
N ILE A 4 6.34 8.55 -31.77
CA ILE A 4 5.82 9.34 -30.66
C ILE A 4 4.42 9.75 -31.15
N GLN A 5 3.44 8.88 -30.90
CA GLN A 5 2.05 9.14 -31.25
C GLN A 5 1.56 10.37 -30.46
N ASN A 6 0.74 11.19 -31.12
CA ASN A 6 0.16 12.45 -30.67
C ASN A 6 -0.11 12.55 -29.16
N GLU A 7 0.00 13.76 -28.61
CA GLU A 7 -0.30 14.02 -27.19
C GLU A 7 -1.63 13.36 -26.81
N LEU A 8 -1.56 12.41 -25.86
CA LEU A 8 -2.73 11.64 -25.47
C LEU A 8 -3.70 12.55 -24.71
N PRO A 9 -5.01 12.34 -24.86
CA PRO A 9 -6.00 13.17 -24.20
C PRO A 9 -5.83 13.10 -22.69
N ILE A 10 -5.96 14.24 -22.02
CA ILE A 10 -6.03 14.31 -20.55
C ILE A 10 -7.49 14.60 -20.19
N PRO A 11 -8.09 13.87 -19.23
CA PRO A 11 -9.48 14.08 -18.85
C PRO A 11 -9.76 15.50 -18.32
N SER A 12 -11.04 15.85 -18.23
CA SER A 12 -11.48 17.06 -17.54
C SER A 12 -11.04 17.05 -16.07
N ARG A 13 -11.01 18.23 -15.42
CA ARG A 13 -10.68 18.36 -14.00
C ARG A 13 -11.56 17.48 -13.11
N GLU A 14 -12.87 17.50 -13.36
CA GLU A 14 -13.84 16.63 -12.67
C GLU A 14 -13.55 15.14 -12.88
N GLY A 15 -13.16 14.75 -14.11
CA GLY A 15 -12.71 13.38 -14.39
C GLY A 15 -11.47 13.00 -13.57
N ILE A 16 -10.47 13.88 -13.50
CA ILE A 16 -9.25 13.64 -12.69
C ILE A 16 -9.60 13.51 -11.20
N GLU A 17 -10.51 14.35 -10.69
CA GLU A 17 -10.97 14.30 -9.30
C GLU A 17 -11.65 12.97 -8.99
N LYS A 18 -12.67 12.60 -9.78
CA LYS A 18 -13.39 11.32 -9.64
C LYS A 18 -12.42 10.13 -9.68
N MET A 19 -11.50 10.12 -10.66
CA MET A 19 -10.48 9.09 -10.78
C MET A 19 -9.58 9.02 -9.54
N ALA A 20 -9.05 10.15 -9.07
CA ALA A 20 -8.17 10.21 -7.92
C ALA A 20 -8.84 9.68 -6.64
N PHE A 21 -10.11 10.05 -6.42
CA PHE A 21 -10.89 9.61 -5.28
C PHE A 21 -11.17 8.10 -5.31
N ILE A 22 -11.50 7.55 -6.48
CA ILE A 22 -11.73 6.11 -6.64
C ILE A 22 -10.42 5.34 -6.45
N LEU A 23 -9.32 5.81 -7.05
CA LEU A 23 -8.00 5.20 -6.87
C LEU A 23 -7.59 5.17 -5.39
N ALA A 24 -7.88 6.21 -4.61
CA ALA A 24 -7.55 6.24 -3.19
C ALA A 24 -8.35 5.24 -2.35
N GLN A 25 -9.59 4.92 -2.74
CA GLN A 25 -10.42 3.92 -2.07
C GLN A 25 -9.95 2.49 -2.38
N ILE A 26 -9.69 2.23 -3.66
CA ILE A 26 -9.34 0.92 -4.19
C ILE A 26 -7.86 0.58 -3.90
N HIS A 27 -6.98 1.57 -4.06
CA HIS A 27 -5.53 1.43 -4.03
C HIS A 27 -4.85 2.26 -2.93
N LEU A 28 -5.33 2.11 -1.69
CA LEU A 28 -4.77 2.77 -0.50
C LEU A 28 -3.23 2.84 -0.49
N SER A 29 -2.52 1.71 -0.64
CA SER A 29 -1.04 1.67 -0.64
C SER A 29 -0.40 2.48 -1.78
N LEU A 30 -1.00 2.45 -2.98
CA LEU A 30 -0.53 3.21 -4.14
C LEU A 30 -0.70 4.72 -3.94
N MET A 31 -1.75 5.09 -3.20
CA MET A 31 -2.19 6.46 -3.02
C MET A 31 -1.73 7.07 -1.67
N ILE A 32 -0.84 6.41 -0.92
CA ILE A 32 -0.18 6.97 0.27
C ILE A 32 0.50 8.33 0.00
N PRO A 33 1.18 8.54 -1.15
CA PRO A 33 1.88 9.80 -1.42
C PRO A 33 0.97 10.97 -1.77
N VAL A 34 -0.30 10.71 -2.10
CA VAL A 34 -1.19 11.71 -2.68
C VAL A 34 -1.44 12.87 -1.71
N GLN A 35 -1.35 14.09 -2.23
CA GLN A 35 -1.95 15.29 -1.64
C GLN A 35 -3.01 15.72 -2.64
N PHE A 36 -4.29 15.51 -2.36
CA PHE A 36 -5.35 15.61 -3.38
C PHE A 36 -5.35 16.96 -4.12
N PRO A 37 -5.30 18.13 -3.46
CA PRO A 37 -5.29 19.41 -4.15
C PRO A 37 -4.14 19.55 -5.15
N ASP A 38 -2.91 19.27 -4.69
CA ASP A 38 -1.69 19.35 -5.53
C ASP A 38 -1.72 18.29 -6.64
N PHE A 39 -2.19 17.08 -6.34
CA PHE A 39 -2.20 15.97 -7.29
C PHE A 39 -3.14 16.25 -8.47
N ILE A 40 -4.37 16.68 -8.17
CA ILE A 40 -5.38 17.00 -9.18
C ILE A 40 -4.92 18.20 -10.02
N ASP A 41 -4.50 19.29 -9.38
CA ASP A 41 -4.11 20.52 -10.07
C ASP A 41 -2.88 20.31 -10.97
N LYS A 42 -1.88 19.53 -10.51
CA LYS A 42 -0.68 19.24 -11.30
C LYS A 42 -0.93 18.28 -12.46
N ILE A 43 -1.90 17.36 -12.37
CA ILE A 43 -2.30 16.53 -13.52
C ILE A 43 -3.04 17.40 -14.53
N TYR A 44 -4.05 18.16 -14.08
CA TYR A 44 -4.88 18.98 -14.95
C TYR A 44 -4.06 20.04 -15.71
N ASN A 45 -3.18 20.75 -14.99
CA ASN A 45 -2.31 21.77 -15.58
C ASN A 45 -1.04 21.18 -16.23
N LYS A 46 -0.94 19.85 -16.36
CA LYS A 46 0.20 19.15 -16.99
C LYS A 46 1.57 19.50 -16.39
N VAL A 47 1.60 19.82 -15.10
CA VAL A 47 2.82 20.19 -14.35
C VAL A 47 3.65 18.95 -14.03
N TYR A 48 3.01 17.81 -13.76
CA TYR A 48 3.73 16.56 -13.61
C TYR A 48 4.37 16.12 -14.94
N PRO A 49 5.50 15.39 -14.90
CA PRO A 49 6.05 14.78 -16.10
C PRO A 49 5.02 13.91 -16.82
N LYS A 50 5.01 13.97 -18.16
CA LYS A 50 4.05 13.21 -18.99
C LYS A 50 4.05 11.71 -18.67
N TYR A 51 5.22 11.13 -18.40
CA TYR A 51 5.32 9.72 -18.03
C TYR A 51 4.51 9.38 -16.78
N PHE A 52 4.49 10.29 -15.80
CA PHE A 52 3.80 10.09 -14.54
C PHE A 52 2.29 10.24 -14.74
N ILE A 53 1.87 11.27 -15.48
CA ILE A 53 0.46 11.47 -15.84
C ILE A 53 -0.09 10.23 -16.56
N TYR A 54 0.62 9.74 -17.59
CA TYR A 54 0.20 8.55 -18.32
C TYR A 54 0.20 7.29 -17.44
N ALA A 55 1.15 7.13 -16.53
CA ALA A 55 1.12 6.02 -15.57
C ALA A 55 -0.14 6.07 -14.69
N VAL A 56 -0.49 7.23 -14.14
CA VAL A 56 -1.73 7.44 -13.36
C VAL A 56 -2.97 7.09 -14.21
N LEU A 57 -3.05 7.63 -15.43
CA LEU A 57 -4.19 7.39 -16.33
C LEU A 57 -4.32 5.92 -16.71
N SER A 58 -3.20 5.20 -16.89
CA SER A 58 -3.24 3.75 -17.18
C SER A 58 -3.92 2.93 -16.10
N ALA A 59 -3.81 3.35 -14.83
CA ALA A 59 -4.43 2.66 -13.70
C ALA A 59 -5.85 3.15 -13.41
N GLY A 60 -6.19 4.36 -13.82
CA GLY A 60 -7.38 5.08 -13.36
C GLY A 60 -8.46 5.37 -14.41
N ILE A 61 -8.12 5.42 -15.71
CA ILE A 61 -9.02 5.95 -16.75
C ILE A 61 -10.34 5.16 -16.85
N LYS A 62 -10.32 3.85 -16.57
CA LYS A 62 -11.50 2.99 -16.54
C LYS A 62 -12.59 3.43 -15.56
N HIS A 63 -12.24 4.26 -14.56
CA HIS A 63 -13.17 4.74 -13.54
C HIS A 63 -13.92 6.01 -13.96
N ILE A 64 -13.55 6.58 -15.12
CA ILE A 64 -14.21 7.76 -15.70
C ILE A 64 -14.71 7.54 -17.12
N ASN A 65 -14.09 6.61 -17.85
CA ASN A 65 -14.51 6.18 -19.17
C ASN A 65 -14.63 4.65 -19.18
N ASN A 66 -15.73 4.13 -19.72
CA ASN A 66 -15.94 2.69 -19.85
C ASN A 66 -15.01 2.05 -20.90
N ASP A 67 -14.43 2.85 -21.79
CA ASP A 67 -13.44 2.37 -22.75
C ASP A 67 -12.08 2.13 -22.10
N ARG A 68 -11.76 0.84 -21.91
CA ARG A 68 -10.48 0.36 -21.37
C ARG A 68 -9.34 0.34 -22.39
N SER A 69 -9.63 0.55 -23.67
CA SER A 69 -8.62 0.49 -24.75
C SER A 69 -7.47 1.48 -24.53
N MET A 70 -7.76 2.61 -23.87
CA MET A 70 -6.79 3.65 -23.58
C MET A 70 -5.82 3.29 -22.44
N GLU A 71 -6.17 2.37 -21.52
CA GLU A 71 -5.31 1.98 -20.40
C GLU A 71 -3.93 1.49 -20.90
N ALA A 72 -3.94 0.58 -21.87
CA ALA A 72 -2.73 0.02 -22.47
C ALA A 72 -1.91 1.06 -23.23
N THR A 73 -2.58 1.98 -23.94
CA THR A 73 -1.93 3.06 -24.67
C THR A 73 -1.20 4.00 -23.72
N TYR A 74 -1.83 4.40 -22.62
CA TYR A 74 -1.16 5.19 -21.58
C TYR A 74 0.01 4.45 -20.94
N ALA A 75 -0.16 3.16 -20.59
CA ALA A 75 0.91 2.36 -19.98
C ALA A 75 2.15 2.25 -20.89
N LYS A 76 1.93 1.95 -22.17
CA LYS A 76 3.01 1.85 -23.17
C LYS A 76 3.75 3.18 -23.32
N ASN A 77 3.03 4.30 -23.40
CA ASN A 77 3.62 5.63 -23.52
C ASN A 77 4.37 6.04 -22.25
N ALA A 78 3.81 5.78 -21.06
CA ALA A 78 4.48 6.01 -19.79
C ALA A 78 5.83 5.29 -19.73
N LEU A 79 5.86 3.99 -20.05
CA LEU A 79 7.09 3.20 -20.07
C LEU A 79 8.11 3.69 -21.11
N GLY A 80 7.65 4.07 -22.30
CA GLY A 80 8.51 4.65 -23.33
C GLY A 80 9.18 5.94 -22.85
N LEU A 81 8.42 6.82 -22.19
CA LEU A 81 8.93 8.08 -21.66
C LEU A 81 9.86 7.87 -20.45
N ILE A 82 9.56 6.95 -19.52
CA ILE A 82 10.45 6.68 -18.37
C ILE A 82 11.83 6.21 -18.83
N ARG A 83 11.91 5.40 -19.88
CA ARG A 83 13.20 4.92 -20.44
C ARG A 83 14.09 6.05 -20.95
N ASN A 84 13.48 7.16 -21.35
CA ASN A 84 14.17 8.33 -21.90
C ASN A 84 14.31 9.47 -20.89
N GLU A 85 13.91 9.25 -19.63
CA GLU A 85 13.97 10.28 -18.58
C GLU A 85 15.43 10.57 -18.20
N LYS A 86 15.80 11.86 -18.24
CA LYS A 86 17.15 12.32 -17.94
C LYS A 86 17.38 12.38 -16.44
N ASP A 87 16.40 12.86 -15.67
CA ASP A 87 16.48 12.83 -14.21
C ASP A 87 16.09 11.46 -13.68
N SER A 88 17.06 10.57 -13.73
CA SER A 88 16.91 9.20 -13.26
C SER A 88 16.75 9.08 -11.74
N SER A 89 16.87 10.18 -10.98
CA SER A 89 16.71 10.21 -9.52
C SER A 89 15.33 10.69 -9.06
N ASN A 90 14.48 11.15 -9.99
CA ASN A 90 13.16 11.66 -9.69
C ASN A 90 12.27 10.58 -9.04
N PRO A 91 11.76 10.79 -7.80
CA PRO A 91 10.94 9.79 -7.10
C PRO A 91 9.62 9.49 -7.81
N LEU A 92 9.13 10.38 -8.68
CA LEU A 92 7.95 10.12 -9.52
C LEU A 92 8.15 8.93 -10.46
N ILE A 93 9.38 8.58 -10.84
CA ILE A 93 9.65 7.36 -11.62
C ILE A 93 9.21 6.13 -10.83
N LEU A 94 9.55 6.08 -9.54
CA LEU A 94 9.16 4.95 -8.68
C LEU A 94 7.65 4.90 -8.50
N TRP A 95 7.01 6.05 -8.30
CA TRP A 95 5.55 6.11 -8.13
C TRP A 95 4.81 5.74 -9.43
N ALA A 96 5.31 6.19 -10.59
CA ALA A 96 4.81 5.78 -11.90
C ALA A 96 4.90 4.25 -12.09
N CYS A 97 6.00 3.63 -11.68
CA CYS A 97 6.13 2.17 -11.72
C CYS A 97 5.06 1.48 -10.86
N MET A 98 4.68 2.05 -9.72
CA MET A 98 3.64 1.46 -8.86
C MET A 98 2.26 1.51 -9.53
N PHE A 99 1.93 2.61 -10.23
CA PHE A 99 0.71 2.67 -11.03
C PHE A 99 0.71 1.64 -12.16
N LEU A 100 1.84 1.50 -12.86
CA LEU A 100 1.98 0.51 -13.93
C LEU A 100 1.86 -0.94 -13.43
N ILE A 101 2.46 -1.26 -12.27
CA ILE A 101 2.31 -2.57 -11.63
C ILE A 101 0.84 -2.83 -11.26
N SER A 102 0.16 -1.82 -10.72
CA SER A 102 -1.25 -1.91 -10.35
C SER A 102 -2.15 -2.14 -11.57
N TYR A 103 -1.95 -1.37 -12.64
CA TYR A 103 -2.66 -1.54 -13.91
C TYR A 103 -2.43 -2.94 -14.51
N THR A 104 -1.17 -3.36 -14.63
CA THR A 104 -0.82 -4.62 -15.29
C THR A 104 -1.28 -5.85 -14.53
N ALA A 105 -1.42 -5.75 -13.20
CA ALA A 105 -2.05 -6.80 -12.40
C ALA A 105 -3.53 -7.00 -12.78
N ASP A 106 -4.27 -5.91 -13.02
CA ASP A 106 -5.68 -5.97 -13.45
C ASP A 106 -5.84 -6.41 -14.90
N ALA A 107 -4.94 -5.96 -15.76
CA ALA A 107 -4.95 -6.31 -17.18
C ALA A 107 -4.39 -7.72 -17.44
N HIS A 108 -3.90 -8.41 -16.40
CA HIS A 108 -3.19 -9.68 -16.50
C HIS A 108 -1.99 -9.66 -17.47
N ASP A 109 -1.34 -8.50 -17.62
CA ASP A 109 -0.15 -8.33 -18.46
C ASP A 109 1.12 -8.65 -17.65
N GLY A 110 1.42 -9.93 -17.53
CA GLY A 110 2.57 -10.41 -16.75
C GLY A 110 3.93 -9.91 -17.25
N LYS A 111 4.07 -9.66 -18.57
CA LYS A 111 5.32 -9.19 -19.18
C LYS A 111 5.61 -7.75 -18.77
N THR A 112 4.64 -6.87 -18.96
CA THR A 112 4.78 -5.45 -18.59
C THR A 112 4.85 -5.29 -17.07
N ASN A 113 4.12 -6.12 -16.31
CA ASN A 113 4.20 -6.15 -14.86
C ASN A 113 5.63 -6.45 -14.39
N SER A 114 6.22 -7.55 -14.89
CA SER A 114 7.58 -7.95 -14.54
C SER A 114 8.62 -6.88 -14.90
N PHE A 115 8.50 -6.27 -16.09
CA PHE A 115 9.38 -5.18 -16.51
C PHE A 115 9.28 -3.97 -15.57
N SER A 116 8.06 -3.58 -15.19
CA SER A 116 7.80 -2.45 -14.29
C SER A 116 8.38 -2.70 -12.89
N GLN A 117 8.29 -3.94 -12.39
CA GLN A 117 8.91 -4.35 -11.13
C GLN A 117 10.45 -4.29 -11.18
N VAL A 118 11.06 -4.76 -12.26
CA VAL A 118 12.52 -4.67 -12.46
C VAL A 118 12.98 -3.22 -12.44
N LEU A 119 12.27 -2.34 -13.16
CA LEU A 119 12.54 -0.92 -13.20
C LEU A 119 12.44 -0.27 -11.81
N ALA A 120 11.37 -0.57 -11.07
CA ALA A 120 11.18 -0.08 -9.70
C ALA A 120 12.32 -0.55 -8.77
N ASN A 121 12.68 -1.83 -8.82
CA ASN A 121 13.77 -2.39 -8.00
C ASN A 121 15.12 -1.77 -8.35
N ALA A 122 15.40 -1.56 -9.63
CA ALA A 122 16.63 -0.88 -10.08
C ALA A 122 16.68 0.57 -9.58
N PHE A 123 15.56 1.31 -9.67
CA PHE A 123 15.46 2.67 -9.15
C PHE A 123 15.76 2.72 -7.65
N VAL A 124 15.12 1.86 -6.84
CA VAL A 124 15.31 1.83 -5.39
C VAL A 124 16.75 1.54 -5.00
N ARG A 125 17.39 0.56 -5.66
CA ARG A 125 18.79 0.19 -5.39
C ARG A 125 19.77 1.29 -5.77
N ARG A 126 19.57 1.92 -6.94
CA ARG A 126 20.43 3.00 -7.44
C ARG A 126 20.32 4.25 -6.58
N THR A 127 19.11 4.69 -6.27
CA THR A 127 18.85 5.95 -5.53
C THR A 127 19.06 5.82 -4.03
N ARG A 128 19.08 4.58 -3.52
CA ARG A 128 19.08 4.27 -2.08
C ARG A 128 17.99 5.05 -1.34
N ILE A 129 16.81 5.13 -1.94
CA ILE A 129 15.64 5.80 -1.33
C ILE A 129 15.23 5.13 -0.01
N TYR A 130 15.52 3.84 0.17
CA TYR A 130 15.34 3.11 1.43
C TYR A 130 16.29 3.56 2.55
N GLN A 131 17.25 4.44 2.27
CA GLN A 131 18.14 5.07 3.24
C GLN A 131 17.90 6.58 3.31
N LEU A 132 16.65 7.01 3.07
CA LEU A 132 16.30 8.43 2.94
C LEU A 132 16.76 9.26 4.15
N ASP A 133 16.57 8.74 5.36
CA ASP A 133 16.75 9.47 6.62
C ASP A 133 18.12 9.23 7.29
N ILE A 134 19.10 8.66 6.59
CA ILE A 134 20.48 8.56 7.09
C ILE A 134 21.16 9.93 7.05
N LYS A 135 21.46 10.49 8.23
CA LYS A 135 22.04 11.84 8.41
C LYS A 135 23.37 12.13 7.69
N LYS A 136 24.16 11.12 7.29
CA LYS A 136 25.61 11.30 7.10
C LYS A 136 26.18 11.26 5.67
N LYS A 137 25.45 10.94 4.59
CA LYS A 137 26.15 10.59 3.32
C LYS A 137 25.53 10.97 1.97
N VAL A 138 24.44 11.71 1.88
CA VAL A 138 23.87 12.02 0.55
C VAL A 138 23.56 13.50 0.45
N ASN A 139 23.93 14.12 -0.67
CA ASN A 139 23.65 15.49 -1.14
C ASN A 139 22.14 15.82 -1.16
N ARG A 140 21.45 15.64 -0.04
CA ARG A 140 20.01 15.82 0.17
C ARG A 140 19.71 17.04 1.05
N THR A 141 20.74 17.83 1.35
CA THR A 141 20.69 19.05 2.17
C THR A 141 19.80 20.16 1.60
N ASN A 142 19.29 20.01 0.37
CA ASN A 142 18.52 21.02 -0.35
C ASN A 142 17.02 20.68 -0.49
N LEU A 143 16.56 19.51 -0.02
CA LEU A 143 15.13 19.17 -0.08
C LEU A 143 14.39 19.76 1.12
N SER A 144 13.20 20.32 0.87
CA SER A 144 12.31 20.74 1.94
C SER A 144 11.79 19.52 2.72
N GLU A 145 11.35 19.71 3.97
CA GLU A 145 10.72 18.62 4.73
C GLU A 145 9.46 18.08 4.04
N LYS A 146 8.74 18.94 3.29
CA LYS A 146 7.61 18.53 2.44
C LYS A 146 8.08 17.56 1.35
N ASP A 147 9.17 17.86 0.65
CA ASP A 147 9.67 16.98 -0.42
C ASP A 147 10.23 15.67 0.14
N LEU A 148 10.87 15.72 1.31
CA LEU A 148 11.31 14.52 2.02
C LEU A 148 10.12 13.63 2.39
N GLU A 149 9.07 14.19 3.00
CA GLU A 149 7.88 13.44 3.38
C GLU A 149 7.16 12.83 2.16
N PHE A 150 7.06 13.56 1.05
CA PHE A 150 6.54 13.03 -0.21
C PHE A 150 7.35 11.82 -0.68
N THR A 151 8.68 11.94 -0.64
CA THR A 151 9.59 10.87 -1.05
C THR A 151 9.52 9.66 -0.10
N ARG A 152 9.39 9.87 1.23
CA ARG A 152 9.14 8.80 2.21
C ARG A 152 7.87 8.03 1.88
N ARG A 153 6.79 8.74 1.57
CA ARG A 153 5.49 8.14 1.24
C ARG A 153 5.56 7.36 -0.07
N ILE A 154 6.29 7.83 -1.08
CA ILE A 154 6.56 7.07 -2.31
C ILE A 154 7.33 5.78 -2.00
N TRP A 155 8.37 5.86 -1.17
CA TRP A 155 9.09 4.68 -0.71
C TRP A 155 8.17 3.66 -0.04
N TRP A 156 7.30 4.11 0.87
CA TRP A 156 6.39 3.22 1.58
C TRP A 156 5.28 2.64 0.69
N SER A 157 4.85 3.37 -0.34
CA SER A 157 3.97 2.86 -1.39
C SER A 157 4.61 1.68 -2.14
N TYR A 158 5.87 1.85 -2.54
CA TYR A 158 6.69 0.76 -3.07
C TYR A 158 6.78 -0.38 -2.05
N TYR A 159 7.32 -0.13 -0.85
CA TYR A 159 7.57 -1.16 0.16
C TYR A 159 6.35 -2.05 0.43
N ASN A 160 5.16 -1.46 0.62
CA ASN A 160 3.94 -2.22 0.86
C ASN A 160 3.60 -3.17 -0.29
N THR A 161 3.84 -2.74 -1.53
CA THR A 161 3.58 -3.54 -2.74
C THR A 161 4.47 -4.79 -2.78
N ILE A 162 5.78 -4.64 -2.53
CA ILE A 162 6.74 -5.74 -2.58
C ILE A 162 6.65 -6.61 -1.32
N ALA A 163 6.29 -6.04 -0.18
CA ALA A 163 6.00 -6.80 1.03
C ALA A 163 4.77 -7.69 0.81
N ALA A 164 3.70 -7.17 0.21
CA ALA A 164 2.54 -7.98 -0.16
C ALA A 164 2.93 -9.12 -1.14
N ASP A 165 3.71 -8.81 -2.19
CA ASP A 165 4.19 -9.80 -3.16
C ASP A 165 5.07 -10.89 -2.49
N THR A 166 5.90 -10.52 -1.51
CA THR A 166 6.71 -11.46 -0.73
C THR A 166 5.84 -12.37 0.12
N ILE A 167 4.84 -11.82 0.83
CA ILE A 167 3.97 -12.56 1.75
C ILE A 167 3.09 -13.54 0.97
N PHE A 168 2.49 -13.08 -0.13
CA PHE A 168 1.43 -13.82 -0.81
C PHE A 168 1.91 -14.63 -2.02
N ASN A 169 3.02 -14.23 -2.65
CA ASN A 169 3.55 -14.91 -3.84
C ASN A 169 4.96 -15.50 -3.62
N CYS A 170 5.41 -15.60 -2.36
CA CYS A 170 6.69 -16.19 -1.97
C CYS A 170 7.92 -15.58 -2.68
N ARG A 171 7.84 -14.29 -3.04
CA ARG A 171 8.94 -13.58 -3.71
C ARG A 171 10.04 -13.17 -2.73
N PHE A 172 11.25 -12.94 -3.22
CA PHE A 172 12.34 -12.45 -2.39
C PHE A 172 12.28 -10.93 -2.23
N HIS A 173 12.55 -10.45 -1.02
CA HIS A 173 12.71 -9.02 -0.79
C HIS A 173 13.90 -8.44 -1.54
N ALA A 174 13.67 -7.35 -2.26
CA ALA A 174 14.73 -6.66 -2.99
C ALA A 174 15.75 -5.96 -2.08
N ILE A 175 15.33 -5.59 -0.86
CA ILE A 175 16.07 -4.81 0.15
C ILE A 175 15.95 -5.50 1.51
N ASP A 176 17.06 -5.65 2.24
CA ASP A 176 17.05 -6.18 3.60
C ASP A 176 16.42 -5.19 4.57
N GLN A 177 15.53 -5.65 5.46
CA GLN A 177 14.87 -4.78 6.41
C GLN A 177 15.81 -4.04 7.35
N ARG A 178 17.01 -4.59 7.61
CA ARG A 178 18.04 -3.94 8.44
C ARG A 178 18.64 -2.71 7.78
N ASP A 179 18.56 -2.61 6.45
CA ASP A 179 19.09 -1.50 5.68
C ASP A 179 18.08 -0.37 5.49
N ILE A 180 16.80 -0.61 5.82
CA ILE A 180 15.73 0.37 5.68
C ILE A 180 15.82 1.41 6.79
N MET A 181 16.20 2.63 6.41
CA MET A 181 16.34 3.80 7.28
C MET A 181 15.46 4.93 6.75
N VAL A 182 14.15 4.68 6.75
CA VAL A 182 13.12 5.65 6.35
C VAL A 182 12.14 5.80 7.51
N LYS A 183 11.80 7.03 7.89
CA LYS A 183 10.80 7.32 8.91
C LYS A 183 9.42 6.94 8.39
N LEU A 184 8.55 6.47 9.29
CA LEU A 184 7.15 6.21 8.97
C LEU A 184 6.44 7.53 8.61
N PRO A 185 5.43 7.50 7.72
CA PRO A 185 4.61 8.66 7.42
C PRO A 185 3.92 9.19 8.67
N LYS A 186 3.69 10.51 8.71
CA LYS A 186 2.98 11.19 9.80
C LYS A 186 2.04 12.26 9.27
N ASN A 187 1.05 12.63 10.10
CA ASN A 187 0.03 13.62 9.78
C ASN A 187 -0.75 13.27 8.50
N ASP A 188 -1.19 12.01 8.37
CA ASP A 188 -1.79 11.46 7.16
C ASP A 188 -2.94 12.32 6.64
N PHE A 189 -3.83 12.77 7.54
CA PHE A 189 -4.96 13.60 7.18
C PHE A 189 -4.53 14.95 6.60
N LEU A 190 -3.70 15.70 7.34
CA LEU A 190 -3.21 17.02 6.91
C LEU A 190 -2.41 16.90 5.62
N TRP A 191 -1.59 15.85 5.48
CA TRP A 191 -0.85 15.58 4.26
C TRP A 191 -1.79 15.41 3.06
N ARG A 192 -2.76 14.50 3.16
CA ARG A 192 -3.64 14.16 2.03
C ARG A 192 -4.54 15.31 1.61
N TYR A 193 -5.04 16.07 2.57
CA TYR A 193 -6.18 16.95 2.34
C TYR A 193 -5.89 18.43 2.58
N GLY A 194 -4.90 18.76 3.41
CA GLY A 194 -4.57 20.12 3.80
C GLY A 194 -3.44 20.77 3.02
N GLY A 195 -3.14 20.31 1.79
CA GLY A 195 -2.07 20.87 0.97
C GLY A 195 -2.13 22.41 0.91
N LEU A 196 -0.95 23.07 0.83
CA LEU A 196 -0.68 24.53 0.82
C LEU A 196 -1.40 25.37 -0.26
N VAL A 197 -2.46 24.85 -0.88
CA VAL A 197 -3.22 25.53 -1.91
C VAL A 197 -4.44 26.17 -1.25
N THR A 198 -4.57 27.48 -1.41
CA THR A 198 -5.86 28.17 -1.25
C THR A 198 -6.90 27.36 -2.02
N PRO A 199 -7.94 26.81 -1.38
CA PRO A 199 -8.85 25.89 -2.03
C PRO A 199 -9.38 26.53 -3.32
N LYS A 200 -9.02 25.97 -4.47
CA LYS A 200 -9.47 26.49 -5.78
C LYS A 200 -10.85 25.95 -6.16
N SER A 201 -11.40 25.05 -5.35
CA SER A 201 -12.79 24.62 -5.42
C SER A 201 -13.45 24.79 -4.05
N ASP A 202 -14.72 25.18 -4.05
CA ASP A 202 -15.56 25.33 -2.85
C ASP A 202 -15.55 24.07 -1.97
N TYR A 203 -15.28 22.94 -2.60
CA TYR A 203 -15.23 21.64 -1.98
C TYR A 203 -14.06 21.44 -1.01
N PHE A 204 -12.85 21.91 -1.35
CA PHE A 204 -11.71 21.85 -0.43
C PHE A 204 -11.78 22.94 0.66
N LEU A 205 -12.60 23.97 0.46
CA LEU A 205 -12.85 25.04 1.43
C LEU A 205 -13.56 24.53 2.68
N ASP A 206 -14.60 23.69 2.52
CA ASP A 206 -15.32 23.10 3.66
C ASP A 206 -14.43 22.16 4.48
N ILE A 207 -13.56 21.42 3.81
CA ILE A 207 -12.58 20.53 4.44
C ILE A 207 -11.56 21.35 5.22
N TYR A 208 -11.05 22.41 4.60
CA TYR A 208 -10.10 23.31 5.23
C TYR A 208 -10.72 23.98 6.47
N LYS A 209 -12.00 24.36 6.43
CA LYS A 209 -12.74 24.86 7.60
C LYS A 209 -12.85 23.79 8.69
N SER A 210 -13.23 22.56 8.37
CA SER A 210 -13.27 21.46 9.38
C SER A 210 -11.89 21.15 9.98
N ILE A 211 -10.81 21.30 9.21
CA ILE A 211 -9.43 21.21 9.73
C ILE A 211 -9.12 22.34 10.71
N GLN A 212 -9.49 23.57 10.38
CA GLN A 212 -9.25 24.76 11.21
C GLN A 212 -10.10 24.77 12.49
N GLU A 213 -11.30 24.19 12.44
CA GLU A 213 -12.19 24.01 13.59
C GLU A 213 -11.69 22.93 14.58
N GLY A 214 -10.60 22.23 14.24
CA GLY A 214 -9.87 21.41 15.18
C GLY A 214 -10.51 20.06 15.46
N ASP A 215 -11.10 19.41 14.44
CA ASP A 215 -11.56 18.03 14.55
C ASP A 215 -10.36 17.08 14.83
N LYS A 216 -10.11 16.85 16.13
CA LYS A 216 -8.99 16.09 16.72
C LYS A 216 -9.06 14.58 16.49
N HIS A 217 -9.73 14.10 15.44
CA HIS A 217 -10.14 12.70 15.35
C HIS A 217 -9.43 11.87 14.28
N TYR A 218 -8.47 12.44 13.54
CA TYR A 218 -7.77 11.72 12.50
C TYR A 218 -6.43 11.18 12.99
N LYS A 219 -6.36 9.85 13.15
CA LYS A 219 -5.14 9.13 13.53
C LYS A 219 -4.29 8.84 12.29
N ASP A 220 -2.97 8.79 12.47
CA ASP A 220 -2.05 8.27 11.45
C ASP A 220 -2.26 6.75 11.29
N ILE A 221 -2.72 6.35 10.10
CA ILE A 221 -3.11 4.97 9.81
C ILE A 221 -2.09 4.25 8.93
N TYR A 222 -1.36 4.97 8.07
CA TYR A 222 -0.42 4.34 7.14
C TYR A 222 0.80 3.80 7.86
N GLY A 223 1.29 4.51 8.87
CA GLY A 223 2.40 4.05 9.72
C GLY A 223 2.10 2.70 10.38
N VAL A 224 0.88 2.54 10.91
CA VAL A 224 0.43 1.29 11.56
C VAL A 224 0.37 0.13 10.55
N ASN A 225 -0.15 0.38 9.36
CA ASN A 225 -0.19 -0.61 8.28
C ASN A 225 1.22 -1.04 7.84
N ILE A 226 2.12 -0.07 7.63
CA ILE A 226 3.51 -0.33 7.26
C ILE A 226 4.21 -1.17 8.33
N GLN A 227 4.02 -0.83 9.61
CA GLN A 227 4.57 -1.61 10.73
C GLN A 227 4.06 -3.06 10.72
N THR A 228 2.78 -3.26 10.38
CA THR A 228 2.18 -4.59 10.26
C THR A 228 2.85 -5.40 9.14
N TYR A 229 3.07 -4.80 7.96
CA TYR A 229 3.84 -5.44 6.88
C TYR A 229 5.27 -5.75 7.29
N VAL A 230 5.96 -4.81 7.94
CA VAL A 230 7.33 -5.01 8.44
C VAL A 230 7.41 -6.20 9.37
N LEU A 231 6.49 -6.30 10.34
CA LEU A 231 6.45 -7.41 11.27
C LEU A 231 6.14 -8.72 10.56
N PHE A 232 5.16 -8.76 9.65
CA PHE A 232 4.80 -9.98 8.92
C PHE A 232 5.99 -10.50 8.10
N ILE A 233 6.75 -9.64 7.44
CA ILE A 233 7.97 -10.05 6.73
C ILE A 233 9.04 -10.63 7.67
N LYS A 234 9.21 -10.09 8.89
CA LYS A 234 10.10 -10.70 9.89
C LYS A 234 9.65 -12.10 10.27
N ILE A 235 8.34 -12.27 10.46
CA ILE A 235 7.74 -13.57 10.73
C ILE A 235 8.00 -14.54 9.58
N ILE A 236 7.70 -14.17 8.33
CA ILE A 236 7.96 -15.01 7.15
C ILE A 236 9.44 -15.38 7.04
N SER A 237 10.36 -14.42 7.27
CA SER A 237 11.80 -14.68 7.24
C SER A 237 12.24 -15.73 8.27
N PHE A 238 11.67 -15.67 9.47
CA PHE A 238 11.87 -16.70 10.50
C PHE A 238 11.27 -18.03 10.08
N LEU A 239 10.00 -18.05 9.67
CA LEU A 239 9.28 -19.28 9.31
C LEU A 239 9.94 -20.02 8.14
N ASN A 240 10.42 -19.30 7.14
CA ASN A 240 11.15 -19.88 6.00
C ASN A 240 12.43 -20.60 6.41
N LYS A 241 13.02 -20.23 7.56
CA LYS A 241 14.26 -20.80 8.12
C LYS A 241 14.01 -21.82 9.22
N ARG A 242 12.83 -21.76 9.85
CA ARG A 242 12.49 -22.47 11.08
C ARG A 242 12.77 -23.98 11.00
N TRP A 243 12.43 -24.58 9.87
CA TRP A 243 12.51 -26.02 9.62
C TRP A 243 13.58 -26.40 8.60
N ARG A 244 14.47 -25.48 8.23
CA ARG A 244 15.59 -25.80 7.33
C ARG A 244 16.69 -26.52 8.12
N LYS A 245 17.18 -27.63 7.58
CA LYS A 245 18.33 -28.37 8.12
C LYS A 245 19.49 -27.39 8.40
N ASN A 246 20.16 -27.59 9.53
CA ASN A 246 21.32 -26.80 9.99
C ASN A 246 21.07 -25.30 10.27
N THR A 247 19.82 -24.85 10.37
CA THR A 247 19.52 -23.43 10.65
C THR A 247 19.21 -23.15 12.12
N PHE A 248 18.31 -23.92 12.72
CA PHE A 248 18.00 -23.84 14.14
C PHE A 248 17.86 -25.26 14.71
N ASP A 249 18.36 -25.46 15.92
CA ASP A 249 17.93 -26.59 16.75
C ASP A 249 16.49 -26.37 17.26
N GLU A 250 15.88 -27.42 17.81
CA GLU A 250 14.49 -27.42 18.27
C GLU A 250 14.24 -26.34 19.34
N ASP A 251 15.10 -26.24 20.35
CA ASP A 251 14.96 -25.29 21.45
C ASP A 251 15.04 -23.85 20.97
N THR A 252 16.00 -23.57 20.09
CA THR A 252 16.18 -22.26 19.47
C THR A 252 14.97 -21.89 18.62
N SER A 253 14.48 -22.83 17.79
CA SER A 253 13.26 -22.65 16.99
C SER A 253 12.04 -22.32 17.86
N ASN A 254 11.84 -23.07 18.94
CA ASN A 254 10.74 -22.89 19.89
C ASN A 254 10.84 -21.58 20.68
N ARG A 255 12.05 -21.18 21.07
CA ARG A 255 12.31 -19.88 21.72
C ARG A 255 11.97 -18.72 20.80
N TYR A 256 12.40 -18.76 19.53
CA TYR A 256 12.05 -17.73 18.55
C TYR A 256 10.55 -17.71 18.27
N PHE A 257 9.91 -18.87 18.17
CA PHE A 257 8.46 -18.95 18.01
C PHE A 257 7.72 -18.24 19.15
N LYS A 258 8.05 -18.55 20.41
CA LYS A 258 7.45 -17.90 21.59
C LYS A 258 7.69 -16.38 21.58
N LYS A 259 8.91 -15.96 21.26
CA LYS A 259 9.26 -14.53 21.14
C LYS A 259 8.37 -13.83 20.10
N TYR A 260 8.26 -14.39 18.91
CA TYR A 260 7.46 -13.81 17.84
C TYR A 260 5.97 -13.84 18.13
N LEU A 261 5.47 -14.90 18.77
CA LEU A 261 4.08 -14.98 19.19
C LEU A 261 3.73 -13.86 20.17
N ASN A 262 4.59 -13.57 21.15
CA ASN A 262 4.39 -12.47 22.09
C ASN A 262 4.34 -11.11 21.37
N ILE A 263 5.27 -10.88 20.44
CA ILE A 263 5.29 -9.64 19.63
C ILE A 263 4.01 -9.51 18.79
N VAL A 264 3.55 -10.60 18.17
CA VAL A 264 2.32 -10.60 17.37
C VAL A 264 1.10 -10.30 18.24
N ASN A 265 0.98 -10.91 19.43
CA ASN A 265 -0.12 -10.66 20.34
C ASN A 265 -0.15 -9.20 20.83
N GLN A 266 1.02 -8.65 21.20
CA GLN A 266 1.15 -7.25 21.59
C GLN A 266 0.75 -6.32 20.44
N HIS A 267 1.24 -6.60 19.22
CA HIS A 267 0.84 -5.83 18.03
C HIS A 267 -0.67 -5.85 17.82
N GLY A 268 -1.32 -7.02 17.97
CA GLY A 268 -2.77 -7.16 17.90
C GLY A 268 -3.52 -6.27 18.90
N GLN A 269 -3.04 -6.15 20.14
CA GLN A 269 -3.60 -5.26 21.15
C GLN A 269 -3.42 -3.78 20.78
N GLU A 270 -2.27 -3.41 20.23
CA GLU A 270 -2.01 -2.05 19.75
C GLU A 270 -2.95 -1.66 18.60
N LEU A 271 -3.27 -2.60 17.70
CA LEU A 271 -4.18 -2.35 16.59
C LEU A 271 -5.57 -1.95 17.08
N VAL A 272 -6.08 -2.58 18.14
CA VAL A 272 -7.40 -2.26 18.73
C VAL A 272 -7.44 -0.82 19.26
N GLY A 273 -6.35 -0.32 19.84
CA GLY A 273 -6.29 1.07 20.35
C GLY A 273 -6.03 2.12 19.25
N LYS A 274 -5.30 1.76 18.20
CA LYS A 274 -4.85 2.70 17.16
C LYS A 274 -5.81 2.81 15.98
N LEU A 275 -6.49 1.74 15.61
CA LEU A 275 -7.37 1.72 14.45
C LEU A 275 -8.84 1.83 14.87
N PRO A 276 -9.70 2.47 14.05
CA PRO A 276 -11.13 2.51 14.35
C PRO A 276 -11.73 1.11 14.30
N ASN A 277 -12.76 0.91 15.13
CA ASN A 277 -13.65 -0.24 15.01
C ASN A 277 -14.39 -0.19 13.67
N LEU A 278 -14.68 -1.37 13.14
CA LEU A 278 -15.36 -1.52 11.87
C LEU A 278 -16.86 -1.31 12.05
N ASP A 279 -17.35 -0.14 11.63
CA ASP A 279 -18.75 0.26 11.71
C ASP A 279 -19.61 -0.51 10.68
N SER A 280 -20.77 -1.01 11.11
CA SER A 280 -21.75 -1.70 10.27
C SER A 280 -22.69 -0.76 9.50
N SER A 281 -22.59 0.55 9.69
CA SER A 281 -23.38 1.59 9.02
C SER A 281 -22.70 2.18 7.77
N LEU A 282 -21.53 1.66 7.41
CA LEU A 282 -20.66 2.27 6.41
C LEU A 282 -21.27 2.32 5.01
N LEU A 283 -22.20 1.40 4.69
CA LEU A 283 -22.90 1.40 3.41
C LEU A 283 -23.80 2.63 3.22
N GLU A 284 -24.52 3.05 4.27
CA GLU A 284 -25.36 4.26 4.21
C GLU A 284 -24.49 5.51 4.04
N THR A 285 -23.36 5.55 4.76
CA THR A 285 -22.34 6.59 4.60
C THR A 285 -21.80 6.61 3.17
N PHE A 286 -21.61 5.43 2.58
CA PHE A 286 -21.15 5.30 1.21
C PHE A 286 -22.10 5.98 0.23
N GLU A 287 -23.37 5.57 0.26
CA GLU A 287 -24.40 6.10 -0.64
C GLU A 287 -24.57 7.62 -0.45
N ARG A 288 -24.50 8.09 0.79
CA ARG A 288 -24.63 9.52 1.11
C ARG A 288 -23.51 10.39 0.52
N PHE A 289 -22.27 9.89 0.48
CA PHE A 289 -21.10 10.69 0.08
C PHE A 289 -20.50 10.30 -1.26
N LYS A 290 -21.15 9.41 -2.02
CA LYS A 290 -20.68 8.89 -3.32
C LYS A 290 -20.21 10.00 -4.26
N GLY A 291 -19.06 9.78 -4.90
CA GLY A 291 -18.45 10.74 -5.83
C GLY A 291 -17.75 11.93 -5.16
N SER A 292 -17.86 12.09 -3.84
CA SER A 292 -17.25 13.18 -3.09
C SER A 292 -15.96 12.72 -2.37
N ILE A 293 -14.97 13.60 -2.18
CA ILE A 293 -13.80 13.33 -1.31
C ILE A 293 -14.20 13.05 0.14
N LYS A 294 -15.39 13.48 0.59
CA LYS A 294 -15.91 13.16 1.93
C LYS A 294 -16.11 11.68 2.14
N LEU A 295 -16.39 10.96 1.07
CA LEU A 295 -16.35 9.52 1.09
C LEU A 295 -14.95 8.99 1.42
N ASN A 296 -13.89 9.57 0.86
CA ASN A 296 -12.52 9.18 1.21
C ASN A 296 -12.21 9.45 2.68
N PHE A 297 -12.64 10.58 3.25
CA PHE A 297 -12.43 10.87 4.67
C PHE A 297 -12.96 9.79 5.59
N VAL A 298 -14.18 9.33 5.33
CA VAL A 298 -14.87 8.40 6.24
C VAL A 298 -14.47 6.95 5.95
N LEU A 299 -14.24 6.59 4.69
CA LEU A 299 -13.90 5.22 4.32
C LEU A 299 -12.45 4.85 4.62
N GLU A 300 -11.51 5.77 4.42
CA GLU A 300 -10.09 5.43 4.37
C GLU A 300 -9.62 4.76 5.66
N SER A 301 -9.96 5.32 6.81
CA SER A 301 -9.59 4.73 8.10
C SER A 301 -10.23 3.36 8.34
N SER A 302 -11.47 3.17 7.90
CA SER A 302 -12.21 1.91 8.06
C SER A 302 -11.68 0.81 7.13
N ILE A 303 -11.45 1.12 5.85
CA ILE A 303 -10.86 0.18 4.89
C ILE A 303 -9.42 -0.15 5.31
N GLN A 304 -8.65 0.83 5.76
CA GLN A 304 -7.30 0.59 6.26
C GLN A 304 -7.30 -0.24 7.55
N SER A 305 -8.28 -0.02 8.44
CA SER A 305 -8.48 -0.84 9.62
C SER A 305 -8.75 -2.29 9.24
N TYR A 306 -9.69 -2.52 8.33
CA TYR A 306 -10.01 -3.85 7.80
C TYR A 306 -8.77 -4.54 7.20
N LYS A 307 -8.04 -3.86 6.31
CA LYS A 307 -6.84 -4.41 5.65
C LYS A 307 -5.76 -4.79 6.66
N THR A 308 -5.49 -3.91 7.62
CA THR A 308 -4.47 -4.14 8.66
C THR A 308 -4.85 -5.31 9.57
N HIS A 309 -6.13 -5.42 9.91
CA HIS A 309 -6.69 -6.53 10.70
C HIS A 309 -6.66 -7.87 9.95
N GLN A 310 -6.85 -7.87 8.62
CA GLN A 310 -6.67 -9.05 7.78
C GLN A 310 -5.21 -9.49 7.73
N LEU A 311 -4.27 -8.55 7.54
CA LEU A 311 -2.83 -8.82 7.54
C LEU A 311 -2.35 -9.38 8.87
N TYR A 312 -2.77 -8.78 9.99
CA TYR A 312 -2.45 -9.26 11.33
C TYR A 312 -2.91 -10.71 11.56
N ARG A 313 -4.16 -11.03 11.21
CA ARG A 313 -4.69 -12.40 11.34
C ARG A 313 -3.95 -13.37 10.42
N GLY A 314 -3.60 -12.94 9.20
CA GLY A 314 -2.76 -13.72 8.30
C GLY A 314 -1.39 -14.03 8.91
N MET A 315 -0.73 -13.04 9.50
CA MET A 315 0.55 -13.22 10.18
C MET A 315 0.47 -14.21 11.35
N ALA A 316 -0.56 -14.07 12.21
CA ALA A 316 -0.78 -15.01 13.30
C ALA A 316 -1.08 -16.43 12.79
N LEU A 317 -1.87 -16.55 11.72
CA LEU A 317 -2.20 -17.82 11.10
C LEU A 317 -0.94 -18.55 10.60
N TYR A 318 -0.05 -17.84 9.88
CA TYR A 318 1.21 -18.41 9.39
C TYR A 318 2.10 -18.92 10.54
N LEU A 319 2.17 -18.19 11.67
CA LEU A 319 2.87 -18.67 12.86
C LEU A 319 2.28 -19.99 13.34
N TYR A 320 0.98 -20.06 13.61
CA TYR A 320 0.38 -21.30 14.12
C TYR A 320 0.46 -22.45 13.11
N GLN A 321 0.32 -22.18 11.81
CA GLN A 321 0.50 -23.19 10.75
C GLN A 321 1.88 -23.84 10.79
N SER A 322 2.93 -23.09 11.16
CA SER A 322 4.25 -23.68 11.28
C SER A 322 4.37 -24.75 12.37
N ASN A 323 3.46 -24.78 13.36
CA ASN A 323 3.35 -25.86 14.35
C ASN A 323 2.47 -27.04 13.89
N LEU A 324 1.90 -27.00 12.68
CA LEU A 324 1.15 -28.11 12.09
C LEU A 324 2.03 -29.05 11.26
N VAL A 325 3.17 -28.55 10.76
CA VAL A 325 4.10 -29.30 9.91
C VAL A 325 4.76 -30.41 10.72
N ARG A 326 4.75 -31.62 10.16
CA ARG A 326 5.41 -32.81 10.71
C ARG A 326 6.56 -33.19 9.78
N ASP A 327 7.69 -32.52 9.93
CA ASP A 327 8.93 -33.06 9.39
C ASP A 327 9.28 -34.31 10.21
N SER A 328 9.66 -35.42 9.55
CA SER A 328 10.04 -36.66 10.26
C SER A 328 11.24 -36.46 11.18
N ASP A 329 12.08 -35.48 10.87
CA ASP A 329 13.31 -35.18 11.60
C ASP A 329 13.07 -34.23 12.80
N MET A 330 11.83 -33.74 13.02
CA MET A 330 11.52 -32.74 14.05
C MET A 330 10.26 -33.09 14.84
N GLN A 331 10.38 -33.14 16.17
CA GLN A 331 9.25 -33.42 17.04
C GLN A 331 8.62 -32.14 17.56
N ILE A 332 7.33 -31.93 17.25
CA ILE A 332 6.54 -30.86 17.87
C ILE A 332 5.63 -31.50 18.90
N HIS A 333 5.66 -30.99 20.13
CA HIS A 333 4.84 -31.51 21.22
C HIS A 333 3.34 -31.56 20.82
N PRO A 334 2.62 -32.69 21.02
CA PRO A 334 1.24 -32.86 20.56
C PRO A 334 0.28 -31.74 21.00
N GLU A 335 0.41 -31.23 22.22
CA GLU A 335 -0.41 -30.11 22.71
C GLU A 335 -0.20 -28.81 21.92
N ASN A 336 1.01 -28.55 21.42
CA ASN A 336 1.27 -27.39 20.56
C ASN A 336 0.57 -27.56 19.21
N VAL A 337 0.51 -28.79 18.68
CA VAL A 337 -0.22 -29.09 17.44
C VAL A 337 -1.72 -28.91 17.66
N LYS A 338 -2.27 -29.42 18.77
CA LYS A 338 -3.70 -29.25 19.13
C LYS A 338 -4.06 -27.77 19.27
N THR A 339 -3.25 -27.01 20.00
CA THR A 339 -3.41 -25.56 20.16
C THR A 339 -3.35 -24.84 18.81
N ALA A 340 -2.37 -25.18 17.97
CA ALA A 340 -2.21 -24.59 16.65
C ALA A 340 -3.43 -24.84 15.76
N LYS A 341 -3.98 -26.07 15.74
CA LYS A 341 -5.20 -26.38 14.98
C LYS A 341 -6.37 -25.47 15.40
N LEU A 342 -6.63 -25.38 16.71
CA LEU A 342 -7.71 -24.56 17.25
C LEU A 342 -7.51 -23.07 16.92
N LYS A 343 -6.28 -22.57 17.05
CA LYS A 343 -5.95 -21.17 16.74
C LYS A 343 -6.05 -20.88 15.25
N CYS A 344 -5.61 -21.79 14.38
CA CYS A 344 -5.76 -21.64 12.94
C CYS A 344 -7.24 -21.58 12.54
N LEU A 345 -8.09 -22.45 13.08
CA LEU A 345 -9.53 -22.44 12.84
C LEU A 345 -10.17 -21.12 13.29
N SER A 346 -9.91 -20.70 14.53
CA SER A 346 -10.43 -19.43 15.07
C SER A 346 -10.00 -18.22 14.25
N LEU A 347 -8.71 -18.13 13.88
CA LEU A 347 -8.19 -17.04 13.06
C LEU A 347 -8.80 -17.04 11.65
N ALA A 348 -8.97 -18.22 11.03
CA ALA A 348 -9.62 -18.34 9.73
C ALA A 348 -11.08 -17.89 9.79
N SER A 349 -11.84 -18.32 10.80
CA SER A 349 -13.22 -17.87 11.04
C SER A 349 -13.30 -16.35 11.18
N ASN A 350 -12.43 -15.72 11.97
CA ASN A 350 -12.45 -14.25 12.10
C ASN A 350 -12.05 -13.52 10.80
N LYS A 351 -11.19 -14.11 9.96
CA LYS A 351 -10.89 -13.54 8.64
C LYS A 351 -12.12 -13.58 7.72
N ILE A 352 -12.90 -14.66 7.79
CA ILE A 352 -14.16 -14.83 7.05
C ILE A 352 -15.21 -13.82 7.53
N GLU A 353 -15.38 -13.65 8.83
CA GLU A 353 -16.29 -12.64 9.42
C GLU A 353 -15.94 -11.23 8.93
N LEU A 354 -14.65 -10.87 8.96
CA LEU A 354 -14.19 -9.60 8.42
C LEU A 354 -14.46 -9.47 6.92
N PHE A 355 -14.28 -10.53 6.15
CA PHE A 355 -14.59 -10.53 4.73
C PHE A 355 -16.08 -10.27 4.48
N PHE A 356 -16.98 -10.90 5.24
CA PHE A 356 -18.41 -10.62 5.17
C PHE A 356 -18.74 -9.20 5.59
N TRP A 357 -18.05 -8.66 6.62
CA TRP A 357 -18.18 -7.25 6.96
C TRP A 357 -17.84 -6.36 5.76
N LEU A 358 -16.72 -6.60 5.07
CA LEU A 358 -16.33 -5.80 3.90
C LEU A 358 -17.42 -5.85 2.82
N TYR A 359 -17.88 -7.06 2.47
CA TYR A 359 -18.87 -7.25 1.42
C TYR A 359 -20.23 -6.62 1.74
N LYS A 360 -20.63 -6.62 3.02
CA LYS A 360 -21.88 -5.99 3.46
C LYS A 360 -21.82 -4.46 3.48
N ASN A 361 -20.63 -3.88 3.65
CA ASN A 361 -20.46 -2.47 3.96
C ASN A 361 -19.79 -1.63 2.86
N ILE A 362 -19.11 -2.26 1.90
CA ILE A 362 -18.43 -1.59 0.79
C ILE A 362 -19.02 -2.09 -0.53
N PRO A 363 -19.43 -1.19 -1.45
CA PRO A 363 -19.85 -1.60 -2.78
C PRO A 363 -18.77 -2.35 -3.56
N VAL A 364 -19.19 -3.34 -4.34
CA VAL A 364 -18.30 -4.30 -5.03
C VAL A 364 -17.31 -3.62 -5.96
N ASP A 365 -17.72 -2.55 -6.65
CA ASP A 365 -16.89 -1.74 -7.53
C ASP A 365 -15.79 -0.94 -6.81
N HIS A 366 -15.91 -0.79 -5.48
CA HIS A 366 -14.92 -0.18 -4.60
C HIS A 366 -14.15 -1.21 -3.77
N ILE A 367 -14.46 -2.50 -3.92
CA ILE A 367 -13.68 -3.60 -3.35
C ILE A 367 -12.66 -4.06 -4.38
N LYS A 368 -11.39 -3.94 -4.02
CA LYS A 368 -10.32 -4.66 -4.71
C LYS A 368 -9.73 -5.70 -3.80
N PHE A 369 -10.00 -6.95 -4.14
CA PHE A 369 -9.29 -8.07 -3.58
C PHE A 369 -7.86 -7.99 -4.11
N SER A 370 -6.92 -7.64 -3.23
CA SER A 370 -5.56 -8.14 -3.41
C SER A 370 -5.71 -9.63 -3.24
N VAL A 371 -5.73 -10.38 -4.34
CA VAL A 371 -5.92 -11.82 -4.30
C VAL A 371 -4.78 -12.37 -3.43
N THR A 372 -5.10 -12.71 -2.18
CA THR A 372 -4.38 -13.76 -1.46
C THR A 372 -4.64 -15.00 -2.29
N PRO A 373 -3.64 -15.62 -2.93
CA PRO A 373 -3.81 -17.01 -3.34
C PRO A 373 -4.22 -17.77 -2.07
N ILE A 374 -5.36 -18.45 -2.13
CA ILE A 374 -5.76 -19.42 -1.11
C ILE A 374 -4.84 -20.63 -1.22
#